data_AF-A0A7G8E4E8-F1
#
_entry.id   AF-A0A7G8E4E8-F1
#
_cell.length_a   1.000
_cell.length_b   1.000
_cell.length_c   1.000
_cell.angle_alpha   90.00
_cell.angle_beta   90.00
_cell.angle_gamma   90.00
#
_symmetry.space_group_name_H-M   'P 1'
#
loop_
_entity.id
_entity.type
_entity.pdbx_description
1 polymer ?
#
loop_
_entity_poly.entity_id
_entity_poly.type
_entity_poly.pdbx_seq_one_letter_code
_entity_poly.pdbx_strand_id
1 'polypeptide(L)'
;MGKSLSLYRLMVIAPNLSGDGQLNELMLEQRKAAKAIQIWFLPLSLARQASPEAHGEAVLCKHRRQADWLQLRFGGTISQIDVSPSWLETHATALPPKGVAGNISVQPQRF
;
A
#
# COMPACT_ATOMS: atom_id res chain seq x y z
N MET A 1 -30.60 0.15 12.69
CA MET A 1 -29.61 -0.43 11.75
C MET A 1 -28.21 -0.05 12.21
N GLY A 2 -27.56 -0.91 13.00
CA GLY A 2 -26.16 -0.71 13.37
C GLY A 2 -25.29 -1.02 12.15
N LYS A 3 -24.68 0.00 11.55
CA LYS A 3 -23.68 -0.20 10.49
C LYS A 3 -22.53 -1.00 11.10
N SER A 4 -22.37 -2.25 10.67
CA SER A 4 -21.19 -3.05 10.98
C SER A 4 -19.96 -2.24 10.59
N LEU A 5 -19.18 -1.83 11.58
CA LEU A 5 -17.87 -1.24 11.39
C LEU A 5 -16.99 -2.37 10.85
N SER A 6 -16.95 -2.55 9.53
CA SER A 6 -16.00 -3.47 8.91
C SER A 6 -14.61 -2.87 9.07
N LEU A 7 -13.99 -3.12 10.22
CA LEU A 7 -12.68 -2.58 10.58
C LEU A 7 -11.63 -3.28 9.72
N TYR A 8 -10.86 -2.50 8.97
CA TYR A 8 -9.68 -2.99 8.30
C TYR A 8 -8.53 -2.99 9.28
N ARG A 9 -7.92 -4.16 9.45
CA ARG A 9 -7.02 -4.39 10.57
C ARG A 9 -5.56 -4.37 10.24
N LEU A 10 -5.13 -4.59 9.00
CA LEU A 10 -3.73 -4.90 8.76
C LEU A 10 -3.08 -3.85 7.87
N MET A 11 -2.10 -3.17 8.46
CA MET A 11 -1.30 -2.16 7.80
C MET A 11 0.14 -2.65 7.67
N VAL A 12 0.68 -2.64 6.46
CA VAL A 12 2.11 -2.85 6.21
C VAL A 12 2.75 -1.48 6.03
N ILE A 13 3.67 -1.10 6.92
CA ILE A 13 4.40 0.17 6.85
C ILE A 13 5.80 -0.10 6.32
N ALA A 14 6.20 0.58 5.24
CA ALA A 14 7.58 0.51 4.75
C ALA A 14 8.03 1.87 4.17
N PRO A 15 9.34 2.19 4.24
CA PRO A 15 9.86 3.46 3.77
C PRO A 15 9.82 3.62 2.23
N ASN A 16 9.69 2.53 1.47
CA ASN A 16 9.76 2.55 0.01
C ASN A 16 8.76 1.59 -0.65
N LEU A 17 7.49 1.65 -0.26
CA LEU A 17 6.43 0.79 -0.81
C LEU A 17 6.13 1.14 -2.27
N SER A 18 6.24 2.42 -2.64
CA SER A 18 5.89 2.89 -3.98
C SER A 18 7.09 3.09 -4.93
N GLY A 19 8.31 3.19 -4.40
CA GLY A 19 9.43 3.80 -5.15
C GLY A 19 9.90 3.05 -6.40
N ASP A 20 9.71 1.73 -6.48
CA ASP A 20 10.06 0.94 -7.67
C ASP A 20 8.88 0.71 -8.62
N GLY A 21 7.68 1.17 -8.27
CA GLY A 21 6.47 1.01 -9.06
C GLY A 21 5.80 -0.36 -8.97
N GLN A 22 6.39 -1.36 -8.31
CA GLN A 22 5.79 -2.70 -8.24
C GLN A 22 4.43 -2.70 -7.53
N LEU A 23 4.28 -1.87 -6.49
CA LEU A 23 2.99 -1.74 -5.81
C LEU A 23 1.94 -1.07 -6.71
N ASN A 24 2.35 -0.12 -7.55
CA ASN A 24 1.47 0.52 -8.52
C ASN A 24 0.95 -0.50 -9.54
N GLU A 25 1.85 -1.29 -10.11
CA GLU A 25 1.51 -2.37 -11.05
C GLU A 25 0.58 -3.40 -10.42
N LEU A 26 0.89 -3.86 -9.21
CA LEU A 26 0.05 -4.80 -8.46
C LEU A 26 -1.38 -4.26 -8.28
N MET A 27 -1.51 -3.00 -7.87
CA MET A 27 -2.82 -2.37 -7.65
C MET A 27 -3.56 -2.11 -8.97
N LEU A 28 -2.85 -1.77 -10.04
CA LEU A 28 -3.42 -1.64 -11.37
C LEU A 28 -4.01 -2.97 -11.87
N GLU A 29 -3.27 -4.07 -11.75
CA GLU A 29 -3.75 -5.39 -12.16
C GLU A 29 -4.96 -5.84 -11.35
N GLN A 30 -5.00 -5.55 -10.04
CA GLN A 30 -6.19 -5.82 -9.23
C GLN A 30 -7.42 -5.03 -9.70
N ARG A 31 -7.25 -3.75 -10.05
CA ARG A 31 -8.33 -2.91 -10.58
C ARG A 31 -8.82 -3.39 -11.94
N LYS A 32 -7.90 -3.75 -12.85
CA LYS A 32 -8.22 -4.28 -14.18
C LYS A 32 -8.97 -5.60 -14.11
N ALA A 33 -8.56 -6.49 -13.21
CA ALA A 33 -9.19 -7.80 -13.04
C ALA A 33 -10.60 -7.74 -12.44
N ALA A 34 -11.16 -6.53 -12.20
CA ALA A 34 -12.42 -6.29 -11.49
C ALA A 34 -12.53 -7.08 -10.16
N LYS A 35 -11.37 -7.44 -9.58
CA LYS A 35 -11.33 -8.04 -8.25
C LYS A 35 -11.66 -6.91 -7.29
N ALA A 36 -12.51 -7.20 -6.29
CA ALA A 36 -12.72 -6.27 -5.19
C ALA A 36 -11.34 -5.86 -4.68
N ILE A 37 -11.00 -4.57 -4.79
CA ILE A 37 -9.71 -4.04 -4.37
C ILE A 37 -9.50 -4.46 -2.92
N GLN A 38 -8.51 -5.33 -2.67
CA GLN A 38 -8.26 -5.84 -1.33
C GLN A 38 -7.15 -5.08 -0.60
N ILE A 39 -6.52 -4.13 -1.30
CA ILE A 39 -5.42 -3.33 -0.78
C ILE A 39 -5.63 -1.85 -1.08
N TRP A 40 -5.30 -1.00 -0.10
CA TRP A 40 -5.38 0.45 -0.21
C TRP A 40 -4.03 1.05 0.08
N PHE A 41 -3.54 1.91 -0.83
CA PHE A 41 -2.28 2.61 -0.65
C PHE A 41 -2.49 3.88 0.16
N LEU A 42 -1.66 4.05 1.19
CA LEU A 42 -1.63 5.21 2.07
C LEU A 42 -0.24 5.87 1.94
N PRO A 43 -0.14 7.06 1.32
CA PRO A 43 1.06 7.88 1.47
C PRO A 43 1.28 8.21 2.96
N LEU A 44 2.51 8.57 3.33
CA LEU A 44 2.89 8.82 4.74
C LEU A 44 1.91 9.72 5.51
N SER A 45 1.38 10.77 4.88
CA SER A 45 0.42 11.68 5.50
C SER A 45 -0.90 10.99 5.89
N LEU A 46 -1.39 10.06 5.08
CA LEU A 46 -2.58 9.26 5.38
C LEU A 46 -2.25 8.09 6.31
N ALA A 47 -1.07 7.49 6.16
CA ALA A 47 -0.59 6.45 7.07
C ALA A 47 -0.52 6.98 8.51
N ARG A 48 -0.06 8.22 8.72
CA ARG A 48 -0.04 8.88 10.03
C ARG A 48 -1.41 9.20 10.61
N GLN A 49 -2.40 9.46 9.75
CA GLN A 49 -3.79 9.63 10.21
C GLN A 49 -4.38 8.31 10.70
N ALA A 50 -4.04 7.20 10.05
CA ALA A 50 -4.49 5.86 10.42
C ALA A 50 -3.71 5.29 11.62
N SER A 51 -2.43 5.64 11.76
CA SER A 51 -1.55 5.21 12.84
C SER A 51 -0.46 6.28 13.06
N PRO A 52 -0.52 7.05 14.16
CA PRO A 52 0.45 8.12 14.44
C PRO A 52 1.92 7.67 14.44
N GLU A 53 2.18 6.39 14.73
CA GLU A 53 3.50 5.76 14.73
C GLU A 53 4.05 5.44 13.33
N ALA A 54 3.28 5.71 12.26
CA ALA A 54 3.71 5.46 10.90
C ALA A 54 4.90 6.36 10.52
N HIS A 55 6.02 5.70 10.22
CA HIS A 55 7.28 6.31 9.79
C HIS A 55 7.53 6.17 8.28
N GLY A 56 6.64 5.51 7.55
CA GLY A 56 6.73 5.30 6.11
C GLY A 56 5.37 5.32 5.43
N GLU A 57 5.38 5.03 4.14
CA GLU A 57 4.17 4.72 3.39
C GLU A 57 3.54 3.45 3.96
N ALA A 58 2.25 3.26 3.68
CA ALA A 58 1.54 2.08 4.13
C ALA A 58 0.64 1.48 3.06
N VAL A 59 0.39 0.18 3.21
CA VAL A 59 -0.69 -0.53 2.51
C VAL A 59 -1.62 -1.15 3.53
N LEU A 60 -2.90 -0.84 3.42
CA LEU A 60 -3.95 -1.52 4.18
C LEU A 60 -4.47 -2.71 3.42
N CYS A 61 -4.76 -3.78 4.15
CA CYS A 61 -5.30 -5.00 3.58
C CYS A 61 -6.25 -5.70 4.56
N LYS A 62 -7.12 -6.56 4.02
CA LYS A 62 -8.18 -7.21 4.81
C LYS A 62 -7.73 -8.48 5.50
N HIS A 63 -6.75 -9.19 4.95
CA HIS A 63 -6.42 -10.56 5.33
C HIS A 63 -4.97 -10.71 5.77
N ARG A 64 -4.74 -11.48 6.85
CA ARG A 64 -3.40 -11.71 7.40
C ARG A 64 -2.43 -12.30 6.38
N ARG A 65 -2.86 -13.29 5.61
CA ARG A 65 -2.08 -13.87 4.51
C ARG A 65 -1.65 -12.83 3.46
N GLN A 66 -2.47 -11.82 3.21
CA GLN A 66 -2.14 -10.75 2.28
C GLN A 66 -1.13 -9.77 2.89
N ALA A 67 -1.29 -9.43 4.17
CA ALA A 67 -0.32 -8.63 4.91
C ALA A 67 1.05 -9.32 4.97
N ASP A 68 1.08 -10.62 5.28
CA ASP A 68 2.32 -11.41 5.33
C ASP A 68 2.99 -11.45 3.95
N TRP A 69 2.22 -11.67 2.87
CA TRP A 69 2.77 -11.65 1.51
C TRP A 69 3.32 -10.26 1.12
N LEU A 70 2.61 -9.18 1.46
CA LEU A 70 3.06 -7.81 1.23
C LEU A 70 4.33 -7.50 2.02
N GLN A 71 4.39 -7.92 3.30
CA GLN A 71 5.58 -7.74 4.14
C GLN A 71 6.79 -8.51 3.59
N LEU A 72 6.59 -9.75 3.13
CA LEU A 72 7.68 -10.53 2.52
C LEU A 72 8.17 -9.88 1.22
N ARG A 73 7.28 -9.27 0.44
CA ARG A 73 7.62 -8.66 -0.85
C ARG A 73 8.27 -7.29 -0.72
N PHE A 74 7.73 -6.43 0.13
CA PHE A 74 8.11 -5.01 0.24
C PHE A 74 8.89 -4.71 1.51
N GLY A 75 9.06 -5.69 2.41
CA GLY A 75 9.61 -5.48 3.74
C GLY A 75 8.64 -4.75 4.67
N GLY A 76 9.19 -4.22 5.77
CA GLY A 76 8.45 -3.40 6.72
C GLY A 76 7.79 -4.17 7.85
N THR A 77 6.89 -3.49 8.56
CA THR A 77 6.22 -3.99 9.75
C THR A 77 4.72 -4.10 9.54
N ILE A 78 4.12 -5.17 10.06
CA ILE A 78 2.66 -5.33 10.11
C ILE A 78 2.16 -4.76 11.44
N SER A 79 1.28 -3.78 11.36
CA SER A 79 0.57 -3.22 12.51
C SER A 79 -0.92 -3.51 12.42
N GLN A 80 -1.53 -3.78 13.58
CA GLN A 80 -2.98 -3.89 13.65
C GLN A 80 -3.58 -2.51 13.92
N ILE A 81 -4.51 -2.05 13.08
CA ILE A 81 -5.19 -0.77 13.24
C ILE A 81 -6.70 -0.91 13.10
N ASP A 82 -7.47 0.10 13.44
CA ASP A 82 -8.93 0.10 13.24
C ASP A 82 -9.32 1.26 12.33
N VAL A 83 -9.58 0.96 11.06
CA VAL A 83 -10.01 1.96 10.06
C VAL A 83 -11.37 1.56 9.48
N SER A 84 -12.28 2.54 9.37
CA SER A 84 -13.61 2.31 8.80
C SER A 84 -13.56 2.22 7.26
N PRO A 85 -14.46 1.46 6.63
CA PRO A 85 -14.52 1.37 5.16
C PRO A 85 -14.78 2.74 4.52
N SER A 86 -15.66 3.54 5.12
CA SER A 86 -16.01 4.86 4.62
C SER A 86 -14.80 5.80 4.60
N TRP A 87 -13.88 5.67 5.57
CA TRP A 87 -12.65 6.45 5.57
C TRP A 87 -11.75 6.06 4.40
N LEU A 88 -11.60 4.75 4.11
CA LEU A 88 -10.78 4.27 2.99
C LEU A 88 -11.35 4.66 1.64
N GLU A 89 -12.66 4.50 1.46
CA GLU A 89 -13.36 4.90 0.24
C GLU A 89 -13.23 6.40 -0.03
N THR A 90 -13.07 7.22 1.01
CA THR A 90 -12.91 8.67 0.89
C THR A 90 -11.45 9.08 0.66
N HIS A 91 -10.50 8.46 1.36
CA HIS A 91 -9.12 8.97 1.43
C HIS A 91 -8.11 8.12 0.66
N ALA A 92 -8.33 6.81 0.53
CA ALA A 92 -7.33 5.84 0.06
C ALA A 92 -7.66 5.27 -1.33
N THR A 93 -8.17 6.11 -2.23
CA THR A 93 -8.55 5.72 -3.60
C THR A 93 -7.42 5.86 -4.62
N ALA A 94 -6.34 6.53 -4.24
CA ALA A 94 -5.19 6.76 -5.10
C ALA A 94 -4.43 5.45 -5.41
N LEU A 95 -3.76 5.44 -6.56
CA LEU A 95 -2.68 4.49 -6.81
C LEU A 95 -1.38 5.05 -6.21
N PRO A 96 -0.43 4.18 -5.82
CA PRO A 96 0.92 4.61 -5.52
C PRO A 96 1.54 5.34 -6.73
N PRO A 97 2.56 6.17 -6.55
CA PRO A 97 3.39 6.65 -7.64
C PRO A 97 3.77 5.54 -8.62
N LYS A 98 3.74 5.84 -9.93
CA LYS A 98 4.43 4.97 -10.90
C LYS A 98 5.92 5.05 -10.57
N GLY A 99 6.58 3.91 -10.46
CA GLY A 99 8.02 3.87 -10.30
C GLY A 99 8.66 4.71 -11.39
N VAL A 100 9.65 5.52 -11.03
CA VAL A 100 10.51 6.12 -12.04
C VAL A 100 11.29 4.95 -12.59
N ALA A 101 10.92 4.45 -13.78
CA ALA A 101 11.76 3.50 -14.49
C ALA A 101 13.15 4.13 -14.49
N GLY A 102 14.06 3.55 -13.72
CA GLY A 102 15.43 3.98 -13.72
C GLY A 102 15.83 3.89 -15.18
N ASN A 103 16.06 5.05 -15.81
CA ASN A 103 16.90 5.09 -16.99
C ASN A 103 18.23 4.56 -16.46
N ILE A 104 18.42 3.25 -16.52
CA ILE A 104 19.74 2.67 -16.53
C ILE A 104 20.29 3.14 -17.88
N SER A 105 20.72 4.41 -17.91
CA SER A 105 21.70 4.86 -18.86
C SER A 105 22.94 4.10 -18.45
N VAL A 106 23.05 2.88 -18.95
CA VAL A 106 24.29 2.14 -18.97
C VAL A 106 25.17 3.01 -19.87
N GLN A 107 25.83 4.01 -19.29
CA GLN A 107 27.02 4.53 -19.92
C GLN A 107 27.98 3.36 -19.90
N PRO A 108 28.35 2.77 -21.06
CA PRO A 108 29.46 1.85 -21.06
C PRO A 108 30.66 2.62 -20.53
N GLN A 109 31.05 2.34 -19.28
CA GLN A 109 32.39 2.69 -18.84
C GLN A 109 33.34 1.84 -19.68
N ARG A 110 33.95 2.57 -20.62
CA ARG A 110 35.18 2.33 -21.38
C ARG A 110 35.96 1.05 -21.09
N PHE A 111 36.55 0.53 -22.17
CA PHE A 111 37.99 0.37 -22.21
C PHE A 111 38.55 1.20 -23.37
#